data_AF-A0A962P0B8-F1
#
_entry.id   AF-A0A962P0B8-F1
#
_cell.length_a   1.000
_cell.length_b   1.000
_cell.length_c   1.000
_cell.angle_alpha   90.00
_cell.angle_beta   90.00
_cell.angle_gamma   90.00
#
_symmetry.space_group_name_H-M   'P 1'
#
loop_
_entity.id
_entity.type
_entity.pdbx_description
1 polymer ?
#
loop_
_entity_poly.entity_id
_entity_poly.type
_entity_poly.pdbx_seq_one_letter_code
_entity_poly.pdbx_strand_id
1 'polypeptide(L)' 'MSLTHFNLTAKLLERHQQQRFRQCKTHDSPQGATLIHQGQTYLNFSSNDYLGLANHPLVKKAFIQSAEQDGVGSGAAHLV' A
#
# COMPACT_ATOMS: atom_id res chain seq x y z
N MET A 1 -24.16 -18.12 7.14
CA MET A 1 -24.73 -17.39 6.00
C MET A 1 -23.95 -17.75 4.75
N SER A 2 -24.58 -18.32 3.73
CA SER A 2 -23.89 -18.73 2.50
C SER A 2 -23.57 -17.50 1.65
N LEU A 3 -22.35 -17.45 1.10
CA LEU A 3 -21.88 -16.41 0.17
C LEU A 3 -22.74 -16.29 -1.10
N THR A 4 -23.57 -17.29 -1.38
CA THR A 4 -24.54 -17.28 -2.50
C THR A 4 -25.54 -16.14 -2.42
N HIS A 5 -25.90 -15.65 -1.23
CA HIS A 5 -26.85 -14.54 -1.07
C HIS A 5 -26.36 -13.21 -1.66
N PHE A 6 -25.04 -12.99 -1.70
CA PHE A 6 -24.47 -11.72 -2.17
C PHE A 6 -24.30 -11.64 -3.70
N ASN A 7 -24.46 -12.77 -4.40
CA ASN A 7 -24.24 -12.91 -5.85
C ASN A 7 -22.95 -12.23 -6.33
N LEU A 8 -21.84 -12.52 -5.63
CA LEU A 8 -20.55 -11.86 -5.87
C LEU A 8 -20.03 -12.08 -7.29
N THR A 9 -20.25 -13.26 -7.86
CA THR A 9 -19.82 -13.59 -9.23
C THR A 9 -20.46 -12.66 -10.26
N ALA A 10 -21.79 -12.49 -10.23
CA ALA A 10 -22.46 -11.60 -11.18
C ALA A 10 -22.05 -10.14 -10.98
N LYS A 11 -21.92 -9.68 -9.73
CA LYS A 11 -21.48 -8.30 -9.42
C LYS A 11 -20.04 -8.03 -9.86
N LEU A 12 -19.14 -9.01 -9.75
CA LEU A 12 -17.78 -8.89 -10.26
C LEU A 12 -17.77 -8.81 -11.79
N LEU A 13 -18.55 -9.67 -12.47
CA LEU A 13 -18.68 -9.63 -13.93
C LEU A 13 -19.20 -8.27 -14.42
N GLU A 14 -20.22 -7.73 -13.76
CA GLU A 14 -20.76 -6.39 -14.06
C GLU A 14 -19.68 -5.31 -13.95
N ARG A 15 -18.86 -5.35 -12.89
CA ARG A 15 -17.73 -4.40 -12.73
C ARG A 15 -16.68 -4.55 -13.82
N HIS A 16 -16.40 -5.76 -14.28
CA HIS A 16 -15.50 -5.98 -15.42
C HIS A 16 -16.07 -5.40 -16.72
N GLN A 17 -17.34 -5.67 -17.03
CA GLN A 17 -18.01 -5.16 -18.22
C GLN A 17 -18.03 -3.62 -18.26
N GLN A 18 -18.22 -2.98 -17.10
CA GLN A 18 -18.24 -1.53 -16.96
C GLN A 18 -16.86 -0.89 -16.78
N GLN A 19 -15.76 -1.64 -16.88
CA GLN A 19 -14.39 -1.13 -16.66
C GLN A 19 -14.17 -0.51 -15.26
N ARG A 20 -14.91 -0.99 -14.25
CA ARG A 20 -14.83 -0.53 -12.83
C ARG A 20 -14.14 -1.54 -11.92
N PHE A 21 -13.67 -2.65 -12.46
CA PHE A 21 -12.84 -3.60 -11.74
C PHE A 21 -11.45 -2.99 -11.50
N ARG A 22 -10.95 -3.10 -10.26
CA ARG A 22 -9.66 -2.53 -9.87
C ARG A 22 -8.72 -3.67 -9.50
N GLN A 23 -7.47 -3.51 -9.87
CA GLN A 23 -6.39 -4.38 -9.44
C GLN A 23 -5.29 -3.52 -8.82
N CYS A 24 -4.77 -3.96 -7.68
CA CYS A 24 -3.62 -3.33 -7.08
C CYS A 24 -2.39 -3.61 -7.94
N LYS A 25 -1.66 -2.56 -8.33
CA LYS A 25 -0.37 -2.69 -8.99
C LYS A 25 0.72 -2.60 -7.93
N THR A 26 1.70 -3.47 -8.02
CA THR A 26 2.88 -3.43 -7.15
C THR A 26 3.97 -2.56 -7.77
N HIS A 27 4.73 -1.89 -6.92
CA HIS A 27 5.96 -1.21 -7.29
C HIS A 27 7.15 -2.01 -6.77
N ASP A 28 8.24 -2.03 -7.52
CA ASP A 28 9.44 -2.81 -7.24
C ASP A 28 10.54 -1.96 -6.56
N SER A 29 10.20 -0.71 -6.19
CA SER A 29 11.10 0.24 -5.55
C SER A 29 10.46 0.87 -4.31
N PRO A 30 11.27 1.44 -3.40
CA PRO A 30 10.76 2.36 -2.38
C PRO A 30 10.03 3.55 -2.99
N GLN A 31 9.27 4.26 -2.15
CA GLN A 31 8.57 5.48 -2.56
C GLN A 31 9.55 6.61 -2.94
N GLY A 32 9.18 7.40 -3.94
CA GLY A 32 9.94 8.57 -4.35
C GLY A 32 9.36 9.22 -5.61
N ALA A 33 10.07 10.24 -6.11
CA ALA A 33 9.74 10.94 -7.36
C ALA A 33 9.79 10.03 -8.60
N THR A 34 10.52 8.91 -8.51
CA THR A 34 10.53 7.83 -9.50
C THR A 34 10.12 6.51 -8.86
N LEU A 35 9.51 5.63 -9.65
CA LEU A 35 9.20 4.25 -9.23
C LEU A 35 9.69 3.24 -10.27
N ILE A 36 9.89 2.00 -9.83
CA ILE A 36 10.10 0.86 -10.72
C ILE A 36 8.81 0.04 -10.79
N HIS A 37 8.33 -0.25 -11.98
CA HIS A 37 7.21 -1.15 -12.23
C HIS A 37 7.56 -2.09 -13.38
N GLN A 38 7.54 -3.40 -13.12
CA GLN A 38 7.87 -4.42 -14.11
C GLN A 38 9.27 -4.21 -14.72
N GLY A 39 10.24 -3.84 -13.87
CA GLY A 39 11.63 -3.61 -14.26
C GLY A 39 11.89 -2.31 -15.04
N GLN A 40 10.89 -1.46 -15.23
CA GLN A 40 11.04 -0.17 -15.91
C GLN A 40 10.88 1.00 -14.93
N THR A 41 11.65 2.07 -15.16
CA THR A 41 11.63 3.28 -14.34
C THR A 41 10.65 4.30 -14.89
N TYR A 42 9.82 4.86 -14.01
CA TYR A 42 8.81 5.87 -14.33
C TYR A 42 8.93 7.07 -13.40
N LEU A 43 8.54 8.26 -13.87
CA LEU A 43 8.24 9.40 -13.00
C LEU A 43 6.90 9.16 -12.28
N ASN A 44 6.90 9.35 -10.96
CA ASN A 44 5.77 9.01 -10.11
C ASN A 44 4.88 10.23 -9.84
N PHE A 45 3.94 10.49 -10.75
CA PHE A 45 2.91 11.51 -10.58
C PHE A 45 1.64 11.00 -9.89
N SER A 46 1.61 9.73 -9.51
CA SER A 46 0.45 9.08 -8.86
C SER A 46 0.55 9.01 -7.33
N SER A 47 1.67 9.45 -6.77
CA SER A 47 1.95 9.41 -5.34
C SER A 47 1.36 10.61 -4.59
N ASN A 48 1.01 10.39 -3.32
CA ASN A 48 0.66 11.45 -2.37
C ASN A 48 1.85 11.87 -1.47
N ASP A 49 3.06 11.39 -1.74
CA ASP A 49 4.28 11.74 -1.00
C ASP A 49 4.83 13.11 -1.43
N TYR A 50 4.06 14.17 -1.14
CA TYR A 50 4.33 15.53 -1.61
C TYR A 50 5.67 16.11 -1.14
N LEU A 51 6.14 15.68 0.03
CA LEU A 51 7.37 16.17 0.65
C LEU A 51 8.55 15.18 0.47
N GLY A 52 8.33 14.04 -0.16
CA GLY A 52 9.37 13.00 -0.33
C GLY A 52 9.80 12.35 0.99
N LEU A 53 8.93 12.33 2.01
CA LEU A 53 9.28 11.87 3.35
C LEU A 53 9.11 10.37 3.54
N ALA A 54 8.30 9.71 2.69
CA ALA A 54 7.97 8.30 2.85
C ALA A 54 9.19 7.37 2.78
N ASN A 55 10.26 7.77 2.08
CA ASN A 55 11.54 7.06 2.03
C ASN A 55 12.73 7.94 2.48
N HIS A 56 12.48 8.99 3.27
CA HIS A 56 13.54 9.91 3.68
C HIS A 56 14.49 9.24 4.69
N PRO A 57 15.83 9.35 4.52
CA PRO A 57 16.81 8.62 5.34
C PRO A 57 16.69 8.87 6.85
N LEU A 58 16.37 10.11 7.26
CA LEU A 58 16.22 10.42 8.69
C LEU A 58 14.97 9.80 9.31
N VAL A 59 13.86 9.72 8.56
CA VAL A 59 12.62 9.08 9.03
C VAL A 59 12.85 7.58 9.19
N LYS A 60 13.49 6.96 8.19
CA LYS A 60 13.89 5.56 8.25
C LYS A 60 14.82 5.27 9.42
N LYS A 61 15.83 6.12 9.64
CA LYS A 61 16.77 5.97 10.77
C LYS A 61 16.05 6.06 12.11
N ALA A 62 15.16 7.04 12.28
CA ALA A 62 14.39 7.20 13.51
C ALA A 62 13.52 5.96 13.77
N PHE A 63 12.84 5.44 12.75
CA PHE A 63 12.05 4.22 12.86
C PHE A 63 12.89 3.00 13.28
N ILE A 64 14.03 2.78 12.63
CA ILE A 64 14.96 1.68 12.98
C ILE A 64 15.43 1.82 14.43
N GLN A 65 15.85 3.02 14.83
CA GLN A 65 16.33 3.27 16.19
C GLN A 65 15.25 2.95 17.23
N SER A 66 14.01 3.44 17.03
CA SER A 66 12.90 3.15 17.95
C SER A 66 12.55 1.67 17.98
N ALA A 67 12.57 0.98 16.84
CA ALA A 67 12.31 -0.47 16.81
C ALA A 67 13.34 -1.28 17.61
N GLU A 68 14.62 -0.88 17.58
CA GLU A 68 15.68 -1.50 18.39
C GLU A 68 15.57 -1.14 19.88
N GLN A 69 15.15 0.09 20.21
CA GLN A 69 15.07 0.57 21.60
C GLN A 69 13.82 0.09 22.32
N ASP A 70 12.67 0.16 21.65
CA ASP A 70 11.34 0.03 22.26
C ASP A 70 10.61 -1.23 21.79
N GLY A 71 11.15 -1.95 20.81
CA GLY A 71 10.44 -3.02 20.11
C GLY A 71 9.44 -2.50 19.08
N VAL A 72 8.68 -3.39 18.45
CA VAL A 72 7.78 -3.05 17.33
C VAL A 72 6.32 -2.92 17.77
N GLY A 73 5.84 -3.84 18.62
CA GLY A 73 4.46 -3.88 19.07
C GLY A 73 4.33 -3.30 20.47
N SER A 74 3.32 -2.47 20.71
CA SER A 74 3.04 -1.92 22.05
C SER A 74 2.61 -2.97 23.07
N GLY A 75 2.18 -4.15 22.62
CA GLY A 75 1.65 -5.21 23.48
C GLY A 75 0.31 -4.87 24.14
N ALA A 76 -0.31 -3.76 23.74
CA ALA A 76 -1.54 -3.28 24.36
C ALA A 76 -2.75 -4.15 23.96
N ALA A 77 -3.71 -4.29 24.88
CA ALA A 77 -5.00 -4.90 24.58
C ALA A 77 -5.78 -4.06 23.56
N HIS A 78 -6.77 -4.67 22.89
CA HIS A 78 -7.55 -4.07 21.81
C HIS A 78 -8.27 -2.74 22.15
N LEU A 79 -8.35 -2.37 23.44
CA LEU A 79 -9.08 -1.21 23.95
C LEU A 79 -8.18 -0.07 24.49
N VAL A 80 -6.86 -0.20 24.34
CA VAL A 80 -5.93 0.92 24.58
C VAL A 80 -5.82 1.76 23.32
#